data_AF-A0A6P1TR33-F1
#
_entry.id   AF-A0A6P1TR33-F1
#
_cell.length_a   1.000
_cell.length_b   1.000
_cell.length_c   1.000
_cell.angle_alpha   90.00
_cell.angle_beta   90.00
_cell.angle_gamma   90.00
#
_symmetry.space_group_name_H-M   'P 1'
#
loop_
_entity.id
_entity.type
_entity.pdbx_description
1 polymer ?
#
loop_
_entity_poly.entity_id
_entity_poly.type
_entity_poly.pdbx_seq_one_letter_code
_entity_poly.pdbx_strand_id
1 'polypeptide(L)' 'MIIVNMKYIIATRLPMLQFINPSSLITDSFYCLYYYDGYDRLFRNLYMLGILTVIFGLITYFEVRRREYASI' A
#
# COMPACT_ATOMS: atom_id res chain seq x y z
N MET A 1 -12.99 15.69 17.33
CA MET A 1 -12.29 14.51 17.88
C MET A 1 -12.72 13.24 17.12
N ILE A 2 -12.29 13.08 15.87
CA ILE A 2 -12.62 11.90 15.03
C ILE A 2 -11.44 11.66 14.08
N ILE A 3 -10.26 11.31 14.60
CA ILE A 3 -9.13 10.83 13.77
C ILE A 3 -8.31 9.77 14.53
N VAL A 4 -8.26 9.84 15.86
CA VAL A 4 -7.50 8.90 16.70
C VAL A 4 -8.08 7.48 16.70
N ASN A 5 -9.41 7.34 16.74
CA ASN A 5 -10.07 6.03 16.81
C ASN A 5 -10.01 5.24 15.50
N MET A 6 -9.97 5.90 14.34
CA MET A 6 -9.90 5.17 13.05
C MET A 6 -8.56 4.42 12.91
N LYS A 7 -7.45 5.06 13.31
CA LYS A 7 -6.13 4.44 13.32
C LYS A 7 -6.08 3.24 14.28
N TYR A 8 -6.75 3.34 15.43
CA TYR A 8 -6.85 2.25 16.41
C TYR A 8 -7.72 1.09 15.89
N ILE A 9 -8.91 1.37 15.34
CA ILE A 9 -9.82 0.34 14.80
C ILE A 9 -9.18 -0.43 13.63
N ILE A 10 -8.47 0.27 12.74
CA ILE A 10 -7.75 -0.36 11.63
C ILE A 10 -6.59 -1.22 12.16
N ALA A 11 -5.82 -0.73 13.15
CA ALA A 11 -4.74 -1.49 13.77
C ALA A 11 -5.23 -2.73 14.54
N THR A 12 -6.39 -2.66 15.21
CA THR A 12 -6.91 -3.76 16.03
C THR A 12 -7.66 -4.82 15.22
N ARG A 13 -8.33 -4.45 14.12
CA ARG A 13 -9.17 -5.39 13.36
C ARG A 13 -8.54 -5.87 12.06
N LEU A 14 -7.74 -5.04 11.39
CA LEU A 14 -7.21 -5.33 10.05
C LEU A 14 -5.78 -4.78 9.90
N PRO A 15 -4.78 -5.33 10.62
CA PRO A 15 -3.37 -4.95 10.42
C PRO A 15 -2.93 -5.11 8.96
N MET A 16 -3.55 -6.04 8.22
CA MET A 16 -3.36 -6.23 6.78
C MET A 16 -3.82 -5.04 5.92
N LEU A 17 -4.87 -4.30 6.32
CA LEU A 17 -5.32 -3.11 5.57
C LEU A 17 -4.33 -1.95 5.70
N GLN A 18 -3.58 -1.88 6.79
CA GLN A 18 -2.53 -0.88 6.96
C GLN A 18 -1.40 -1.08 5.96
N PHE A 19 -1.11 -2.34 5.59
CA PHE A 19 -0.15 -2.68 4.53
C PHE A 19 -0.75 -2.61 3.11
N ILE A 20 -2.07 -2.70 2.94
CA ILE A 20 -2.71 -2.52 1.62
C ILE A 20 -2.80 -1.04 1.25
N ASN A 21 -2.91 -0.14 2.23
CA ASN A 21 -3.03 1.29 1.95
C ASN A 21 -1.66 1.91 1.60
N PRO A 22 -1.41 2.30 0.33
CA PRO A 22 -0.13 2.90 -0.07
C PRO A 22 0.14 4.20 0.68
N SER A 23 -0.89 4.97 1.07
CA SER A 23 -0.73 6.20 1.85
C SER A 23 -0.16 5.95 3.25
N SER A 24 -0.50 4.82 3.89
CA SER A 24 0.05 4.46 5.21
C SER A 24 1.51 4.06 5.10
N LEU A 25 1.85 3.23 4.11
CA LEU A 25 3.22 2.79 3.81
C LEU A 25 4.16 3.97 3.50
N ILE A 26 3.69 4.95 2.74
CA ILE A 26 4.45 6.17 2.44
C ILE A 26 4.70 6.96 3.72
N THR A 27 3.67 7.17 4.55
CA THR A 27 3.79 7.88 5.83
C THR A 27 4.77 7.17 6.77
N ASP A 28 4.68 5.83 6.88
CA ASP A 28 5.60 5.03 7.69
C ASP A 28 7.03 5.04 7.14
N SER A 29 7.21 5.17 5.81
CA SER A 29 8.54 5.29 5.20
C SER A 29 9.20 6.62 5.54
N PHE A 30 8.44 7.73 5.45
CA PHE A 30 8.92 9.04 5.90
C PHE A 30 9.17 9.07 7.41
N TYR A 31 8.31 8.43 8.19
CA TYR A 31 8.49 8.29 9.63
C TYR A 31 9.76 7.49 9.97
N CYS A 32 10.02 6.39 9.27
CA CYS A 32 11.24 5.62 9.45
C CYS A 32 12.49 6.44 9.08
N LEU A 33 12.45 7.18 7.98
CA LEU A 33 13.58 7.99 7.53
C LEU A 33 13.91 9.16 8.48
N TYR A 34 12.90 9.67 9.20
CA TYR A 34 13.09 10.77 10.14
C TYR A 34 13.56 10.28 11.53
N TYR A 35 13.06 9.13 12.00
CA TYR A 35 13.29 8.67 13.39
C TYR A 35 14.26 7.49 13.54
N TYR A 36 14.56 6.75 12.46
CA TYR A 36 15.38 5.55 12.52
C TYR A 36 16.58 5.66 11.58
N ASP A 37 17.78 5.39 12.10
CA ASP A 37 19.02 5.36 11.29
C ASP A 37 19.13 4.14 10.35
N GLY A 38 18.26 3.13 10.52
CA GLY A 38 18.32 1.87 9.77
C GLY A 38 17.40 1.85 8.54
N TYR A 39 17.98 1.60 7.36
CA TYR A 39 17.24 1.49 6.09
C TYR A 39 16.38 0.22 5.94
N ASP A 40 16.54 -0.77 6.83
CA ASP A 40 15.80 -2.04 6.76
C ASP A 40 14.28 -1.88 6.72
N ARG A 41 13.73 -0.94 7.50
CA ARG A 41 12.29 -0.67 7.52
C ARG A 41 11.82 0.05 6.27
N LEU A 42 12.68 0.90 5.70
CA LEU A 42 12.40 1.61 4.46
C LEU A 42 12.34 0.64 3.27
N PHE A 43 13.31 -0.26 3.13
CA PHE A 43 13.30 -1.26 2.06
C PHE A 43 12.09 -2.20 2.14
N ARG A 44 11.66 -2.57 3.35
CA ARG A 44 10.41 -3.36 3.52
C ARG A 44 9.17 -2.62 3.05
N ASN A 45 9.03 -1.32 3.35
CA ASN A 45 7.90 -0.52 2.88
C ASN A 45 7.96 -0.28 1.37
N LEU A 46 9.16 -0.04 0.81
CA LEU A 46 9.37 0.10 -0.63
C LEU A 46 8.99 -1.18 -1.38
N TYR A 47 9.38 -2.34 -0.84
CA TYR A 47 9.04 -3.64 -1.39
C TYR A 47 7.52 -3.88 -1.43
N MET A 48 6.81 -3.55 -0.35
CA MET A 48 5.34 -3.61 -0.31
C MET A 48 4.68 -2.68 -1.36
N LEU A 49 5.18 -1.46 -1.52
CA LEU A 49 4.71 -0.53 -2.57
C LEU A 49 4.98 -1.07 -3.98
N GLY A 50 6.13 -1.73 -4.19
CA GLY A 50 6.46 -2.40 -5.45
C GLY A 50 5.47 -3.52 -5.79
N ILE A 51 5.15 -4.38 -4.81
CA ILE A 51 4.14 -5.44 -4.98
C ILE A 51 2.77 -4.85 -5.35
N LEU A 52 2.31 -3.82 -4.63
CA LEU A 52 1.05 -3.14 -4.93
C LEU A 52 1.02 -2.58 -6.36
N THR A 53 2.12 -1.99 -6.81
CA THR A 53 2.26 -1.44 -8.17
C THR A 53 2.14 -2.55 -9.23
N VAL A 54 2.81 -3.68 -9.02
CA VAL A 54 2.73 -4.83 -9.93
C VAL A 54 1.30 -5.40 -9.95
N ILE A 55 0.66 -5.55 -8.79
CA ILE A 55 -0.72 -6.06 -8.71
C ILE A 55 -1.68 -5.14 -9.45
N PHE A 56 -1.66 -3.83 -9.20
CA PHE A 56 -2.53 -2.88 -9.92
C PHE A 56 -2.22 -2.81 -11.41
N GLY A 57 -0.93 -2.91 -11.79
CA GLY A 57 -0.51 -2.99 -13.18
C GLY A 57 -1.07 -4.24 -13.87
N LEU A 58 -1.00 -5.41 -13.22
CA LEU A 58 -1.56 -6.65 -13.74
C LEU A 58 -3.08 -6.57 -13.86
N ILE A 59 -3.78 -6.08 -12.83
CA ILE A 59 -5.24 -5.88 -12.88
C ILE A 59 -5.63 -5.00 -14.06
N THR A 60 -4.94 -3.86 -14.22
CA THR A 60 -5.19 -2.94 -15.33
C THR A 60 -4.92 -3.62 -16.67
N TYR A 61 -3.82 -4.36 -16.79
CA TYR A 61 -3.48 -5.11 -17.99
C TYR A 61 -4.54 -6.17 -18.35
N PHE A 62 -5.03 -6.94 -17.37
CA PHE A 62 -6.10 -7.91 -17.58
C PHE A 62 -7.43 -7.26 -17.97
N GLU A 63 -7.80 -6.15 -17.33
CA GLU A 63 -9.01 -5.39 -17.69
C GLU A 63 -8.92 -4.81 -19.10
N VAL A 64 -7.80 -4.19 -19.46
CA VAL A 64 -7.56 -3.66 -20.83
C VAL A 64 -7.61 -4.79 -21.85
N ARG A 65 -6.96 -5.92 -21.57
CA ARG A 65 -7.01 -7.10 -22.43
C ARG A 65 -8.43 -7.65 -22.58
N ARG A 66 -9.26 -7.64 -21.53
CA ARG A 66 -10.68 -8.06 -21.61
C ARG A 66 -11.53 -7.11 -22.46
N ARG A 67 -11.20 -5.81 -22.52
CA ARG A 67 -11.94 -4.82 -23.30
C ARG A 67 -11.75 -4.99 -24.81
N GLU A 68 -10.55 -5.37 -25.27
CA GLU A 68 -10.31 -5.63 -26.71
C GLU A 68 -11.15 -6.78 -27.26
N TYR A 69 -11.44 -7.82 -26.46
CA TYR A 69 -12.26 -8.95 -26.92
C TYR A 69 -13.77 -8.68 -26.98
N ALA A 70 -14.26 -7.57 -26.42
CA ALA A 70 -15.68 -7.17 -26.50
C ALA A 70 -15.96 -6.14 -27.61
N SER A 71 -14.93 -5.71 -28.34
CA SER A 71 -14.98 -4.68 -29.39
C SER A 71 -14.97 -5.27 -30.82
N ILE A 72 -15.17 -6.58 -30.97
CA ILE A 72 -15.25 -7.28 -32.26
C ILE A 72 -16.67 -7.82 -32.45
#